data_AF-A0A496T6H2-F1
#
_entry.id   AF-A0A496T6H2-F1
#
_cell.length_a   1.000
_cell.length_b   1.000
_cell.length_c   1.000
_cell.angle_alpha   90.00
_cell.angle_beta   90.00
_cell.angle_gamma   90.00
#
_symmetry.space_group_name_H-M   'P 1'
#
loop_
_entity.id
_entity.type
_entity.pdbx_description
1 polymer ?
#
loop_
_entity_poly.entity_id
_entity_poly.type
_entity_poly.pdbx_seq_one_letter_code
_entity_poly.pdbx_strand_id
1 'polypeptide(L)' 'VVVQSLNQDIIRNEVKCTHCGACITICPTGALAIDTVTKKVNFYNDKCIACELCIPVCPVKAMEIHF' A
#
# COMPACT_ATOMS: atom_id res chain seq x y z
N VAL A 1 6.46 17.10 16.98
CA VAL A 1 5.44 16.21 17.55
C VAL A 1 5.42 14.94 16.72
N VAL A 2 6.02 13.86 17.20
CA VAL A 2 5.93 12.54 16.56
C VAL A 2 4.74 11.84 17.19
N VAL A 3 3.62 11.90 16.47
CA VAL A 3 2.37 11.26 16.89
C VAL A 3 2.51 9.78 16.56
N GLN A 4 2.85 8.96 17.55
CA GLN A 4 2.72 7.50 17.44
C GLN A 4 1.32 7.15 17.94
N SER A 5 0.32 7.48 17.12
CA SER A 5 -1.06 7.05 17.30
C SER A 5 -1.17 5.59 16.88
N LEU A 6 -1.85 4.78 17.71
CA LEU A 6 -2.33 3.40 17.49
C LEU A 6 -1.97 2.81 16.12
N ASN A 7 -1.12 1.77 16.10
CA ASN A 7 -0.60 1.05 14.92
C ASN A 7 -1.70 0.61 13.93
N GLN A 8 -2.20 1.54 13.12
CA GLN A 8 -3.01 1.21 11.96
C GLN A 8 -2.07 0.78 10.85
N ASP A 9 -1.99 -0.52 10.62
CA ASP A 9 -1.14 -1.08 9.58
C ASP A 9 -1.97 -1.31 8.32
N ILE A 10 -1.45 -0.80 7.20
CA ILE A 10 -1.97 -1.15 5.88
C ILE A 10 -1.38 -2.50 5.50
N ILE A 11 -2.23 -3.47 5.23
CA ILE A 11 -1.83 -4.82 4.81
C ILE A 11 -2.29 -5.05 3.38
N ARG A 12 -1.40 -5.65 2.58
CA ARG A 12 -1.71 -6.09 1.22
C ARG A 12 -2.03 -7.58 1.21
N ASN A 13 -3.23 -7.92 0.77
CA ASN A 13 -3.61 -9.30 0.50
C ASN A 13 -2.96 -9.79 -0.80
N GLU A 14 -1.90 -10.60 -0.70
CA GLU A 14 -1.17 -11.14 -1.85
C GLU A 14 -2.02 -12.06 -2.75
N VAL A 15 -3.08 -12.68 -2.21
CA VAL A 15 -3.97 -13.56 -2.99
C VAL A 15 -4.89 -12.73 -3.90
N LYS A 16 -5.37 -11.59 -3.40
CA LYS A 16 -6.21 -10.66 -4.18
C LYS A 16 -5.39 -9.73 -5.06
N CYS A 17 -4.15 -9.42 -4.67
CA CYS A 17 -3.34 -8.44 -5.38
C CYS A 17 -2.94 -8.95 -6.77
N THR A 18 -3.37 -8.23 -7.81
CA THR A 18 -3.03 -8.53 -9.21
C THR A 18 -1.81 -7.75 -9.71
N HIS A 19 -1.12 -7.03 -8.82
CA HIS A 19 -0.02 -6.11 -9.16
C HIS A 19 -0.37 -5.08 -10.27
N CYS A 20 -1.63 -4.66 -10.36
CA CYS A 20 -2.09 -3.70 -11.39
C CYS A 20 -1.43 -2.31 -11.33
N GLY A 21 -0.76 -1.95 -10.22
CA GLY A 21 -0.03 -0.70 -10.07
C GLY A 21 -0.88 0.54 -9.76
N ALA A 22 -2.21 0.43 -9.66
CA ALA A 22 -3.09 1.56 -9.35
C ALA A 22 -2.68 2.29 -8.05
N CYS A 23 -2.30 1.53 -7.02
CA CYS A 23 -1.90 2.05 -5.72
C CYS A 23 -0.56 2.80 -5.73
N ILE A 24 0.31 2.58 -6.73
CA ILE A 24 1.58 3.31 -6.89
C ILE A 24 1.30 4.78 -7.21
N THR A 25 0.37 5.03 -8.12
CA THR A 25 0.08 6.37 -8.63
C THR A 25 -0.46 7.33 -7.57
N ILE A 26 -1.16 6.80 -6.56
CA ILE A 26 -1.76 7.59 -5.49
C ILE A 26 -0.88 7.68 -4.24
N CYS A 27 0.16 6.84 -4.12
CA CYS A 27 0.96 6.77 -2.90
C CYS A 27 1.91 7.97 -2.79
N PRO A 28 1.69 8.92 -1.86
CA PRO A 28 2.48 10.15 -1.80
C PRO A 28 3.89 9.92 -1.24
N THR A 29 4.09 8.86 -0.47
CA THR A 29 5.38 8.55 0.17
C THR A 29 6.28 7.63 -0.65
N GLY A 30 5.75 7.07 -1.75
CA GLY A 30 6.45 6.03 -2.51
C GLY A 30 6.61 4.72 -1.75
N ALA A 31 5.73 4.43 -0.78
CA ALA A 31 5.68 3.13 -0.10
C ALA A 31 5.32 1.99 -1.06
N LEU A 32 4.66 2.29 -2.17
CA LEU A 32 4.31 1.32 -3.21
C LEU A 32 5.09 1.66 -4.47
N ALA A 33 5.88 0.72 -4.98
CA ALA A 33 6.66 0.91 -6.20
C ALA A 33 6.61 -0.33 -7.08
N ILE A 34 6.76 -0.16 -8.39
CA ILE A 34 6.88 -1.29 -9.32
C ILE A 34 8.33 -1.72 -9.44
N ASP A 35 8.55 -3.02 -9.33
CA ASP A 35 9.81 -3.65 -9.69
C ASP A 35 9.90 -3.76 -11.21
N THR A 36 10.92 -3.14 -11.81
CA THR A 36 11.09 -3.10 -13.26
C THR A 36 11.46 -4.45 -13.87
N VAL A 37 12.01 -5.37 -13.07
CA VAL A 37 12.42 -6.71 -13.48
C VAL A 37 11.26 -7.68 -13.37
N THR A 38 10.63 -7.75 -12.20
CA THR A 38 9.55 -8.72 -11.93
C THR A 38 8.17 -8.22 -12.33
N LYS A 39 8.03 -6.92 -12.62
CA LYS A 39 6.76 -6.20 -12.85
C LYS A 39 5.76 -6.33 -11.70
N LYS A 40 6.23 -6.70 -10.50
CA LYS A 40 5.41 -6.77 -9.30
C LYS A 40 5.44 -5.43 -8.57
N VAL A 41 4.32 -5.12 -7.92
CA VAL A 41 4.28 -4.02 -6.95
C VAL A 41 4.99 -4.49 -5.69
N ASN A 42 5.99 -3.76 -5.22
CA ASN A 42 6.62 -3.91 -3.91
C ASN A 42 5.96 -2.95 -2.92
N PHE A 43 5.86 -3.37 -1.66
CA PHE A 43 5.28 -2.58 -0.59
C PHE A 43 6.29 -2.41 0.56
N TYR A 44 6.70 -1.17 0.79
CA TYR A 44 7.67 -0.72 1.79
C TYR A 44 6.92 -0.16 3.00
N ASN A 45 6.61 -1.04 3.96
CA ASN A 45 5.85 -0.68 5.17
C ASN A 45 6.50 0.44 5.98
N ASP A 46 7.84 0.51 5.99
CA ASP A 46 8.63 1.56 6.63
C ASP A 46 8.36 2.97 6.10
N LYS A 47 7.87 3.08 4.87
CA LYS A 47 7.47 4.35 4.23
C LYS A 47 5.97 4.59 4.25
N CYS A 48 5.18 3.62 4.71
CA CYS A 48 3.75 3.75 4.78
C CYS A 48 3.38 4.64 5.97
N ILE A 49 2.62 5.70 5.71
CA ILE A 49 2.11 6.60 6.74
C ILE A 49 0.64 6.32 7.08
N ALA A 50 0.13 5.15 6.69
CA ALA A 50 -1.26 4.75 6.85
C ALA A 50 -2.29 5.79 6.37
N CYS A 51 -2.01 6.48 5.24
CA CYS A 51 -2.91 7.50 4.68
C CYS A 51 -4.19 6.94 4.03
N GLU A 52 -4.33 5.61 3.97
CA GLU A 52 -5.51 4.89 3.45
C GLU A 52 -5.86 5.10 1.97
N LEU A 53 -5.19 6.02 1.24
CA LEU A 53 -5.47 6.33 -0.17
C LEU A 53 -5.39 5.12 -1.11
N CYS A 54 -4.58 4.12 -0.75
CA CYS A 54 -4.43 2.89 -1.52
C CYS A 54 -5.64 1.94 -1.45
N ILE A 55 -6.52 2.10 -0.45
CA ILE A 55 -7.71 1.26 -0.25
C ILE A 55 -8.78 1.55 -1.32
N PRO A 56 -9.31 2.78 -1.46
CA PRO A 56 -10.38 3.06 -2.42
C PRO A 56 -9.93 2.94 -3.88
N VAL A 57 -8.64 3.16 -4.18
CA VAL A 57 -8.12 3.04 -5.55
C VAL A 57 -7.95 1.58 -5.99
N CYS A 58 -7.91 0.63 -5.05
CA CYS A 58 -7.64 -0.77 -5.37
C CYS A 58 -8.89 -1.45 -5.94
N PRO A 59 -8.95 -1.79 -7.24
CA PRO A 59 -10.16 -2.34 -7.87
C PRO A 59 -10.53 -3.73 -7.32
N VAL A 60 -9.52 -4.50 -6.92
CA VAL A 60 -9.65 -5.85 -6.36
C VAL A 60 -9.74 -5.85 -4.83
N LYS A 61 -9.78 -4.67 -4.19
CA LYS A 61 -9.85 -4.50 -2.72
C LYS A 61 -8.82 -5.37 -1.99
N ALA A 62 -7.58 -5.32 -2.46
CA ALA A 62 -6.45 -6.08 -1.88
C ALA A 62 -5.72 -5.30 -0.78
N MET A 63 -5.89 -3.97 -0.69
CA MET A 63 -5.32 -3.16 0.39
C MET A 63 -6.36 -3.07 1.51
N GLU A 64 -5.99 -3.48 2.71
CA GLU A 64 -6.86 -3.57 3.88
C GLU A 64 -6.17 -2.87 5.06
N ILE A 65 -6.97 -2.32 5.99
CA ILE A 65 -6.45 -1.71 7.23
C ILE A 65 -6.67 -2.67 8.39
N HIS A 66 -5.61 -2.92 9.15
CA HIS A 66 -5.65 -3.74 10.36
C HIS A 66 -5.35 -2.88 11.58
N PHE A 67 -6.03 -3.21 12.68
CA PHE A 67 -5.95 -2.57 14.00
C PHE A 67 -5.43 -3.57 15.04
#